data_AF-A0A4Q1R3U8-F1
#
_entry.id   AF-A0A4Q1R3U8-F1
#
_cell.length_a   1.000
_cell.length_b   1.000
_cell.length_c   1.000
_cell.angle_alpha   90.00
_cell.angle_beta   90.00
_cell.angle_gamma   90.00
#
_symmetry.space_group_name_H-M   'P 1'
#
loop_
_entity.id
_entity.type
_entity.pdbx_description
1 polymer ?
#
loop_
_entity_poly.entity_id
_entity_poly.type
_entity_poly.pdbx_seq_one_letter_code
_entity_poly.pdbx_strand_id
1 'polypeptide(L)'
;MGYDPRTLSNLERVRRVDGVHDVVVHGTPDNVFIAGHVNPAGVAKTTYEISPHQVVESIRNNPNYTGGPIRLVSCHSGAGAEPLAQSVANEMGAPVYAPTNRMGVDRKLGTQDPVIDKGGYWRIFLPITD
;
A
#
# COMPACT_ATOMS: atom_id res chain seq x y z
N MET A 1 -4.25 -5.51 -5.09
CA MET A 1 -3.34 -5.09 -6.19
C MET A 1 -2.15 -6.03 -6.18
N GLY A 2 -2.04 -6.94 -7.13
CA GLY A 2 -1.05 -8.02 -7.12
C GLY A 2 -1.47 -9.28 -6.34
N TYR A 3 -0.87 -10.41 -6.69
CA TYR A 3 -1.22 -11.75 -6.19
C TYR A 3 0.03 -12.61 -5.91
N ASP A 4 1.20 -11.97 -5.74
CA ASP A 4 2.39 -12.66 -5.28
C ASP A 4 2.30 -13.00 -3.78
N PRO A 5 3.09 -13.97 -3.29
CA PRO A 5 2.99 -14.45 -1.90
C PRO A 5 3.21 -13.39 -0.82
N ARG A 6 3.95 -12.30 -1.09
CA ARG A 6 4.18 -11.24 -0.10
C ARG A 6 2.97 -10.31 -0.01
N THR A 7 2.39 -9.94 -1.14
CA THR A 7 1.12 -9.18 -1.18
C THR A 7 0.01 -9.96 -0.48
N LEU A 8 -0.14 -11.26 -0.81
CA LEU A 8 -1.16 -12.11 -0.18
C LEU A 8 -0.93 -12.26 1.32
N SER A 9 0.33 -12.39 1.75
CA SER A 9 0.65 -12.45 3.18
C SER A 9 0.20 -11.19 3.93
N ASN A 10 0.47 -10.00 3.38
CA ASN A 10 0.04 -8.75 4.00
C ASN A 10 -1.49 -8.61 3.98
N LEU A 11 -2.15 -8.99 2.87
CA LEU A 11 -3.61 -8.94 2.75
C LEU A 11 -4.33 -9.78 3.83
N GLU A 12 -3.78 -10.96 4.14
CA GLU A 12 -4.36 -11.90 5.09
C GLU A 12 -4.03 -11.55 6.56
N ARG A 13 -2.80 -11.07 6.82
CA ARG A 13 -2.26 -10.97 8.19
C ARG A 13 -2.19 -9.56 8.74
N VAL A 14 -2.26 -8.51 7.92
CA VAL A 14 -2.32 -7.15 8.47
C VAL A 14 -3.65 -6.95 9.18
N ARG A 15 -3.59 -6.56 10.46
CA ARG A 15 -4.76 -6.20 11.26
C ARG A 15 -5.49 -5.04 10.59
N ARG A 16 -6.77 -5.23 10.31
CA ARG A 16 -7.64 -4.19 9.77
C ARG A 16 -7.87 -3.11 10.82
N VAL A 17 -8.01 -1.87 10.36
CA VAL A 17 -8.42 -0.73 11.18
C VAL A 17 -9.83 -0.38 10.77
N ASP A 18 -10.74 -0.33 11.73
CA ASP A 18 -12.14 -0.03 11.47
C ASP A 18 -12.29 1.33 10.77
N GLY A 19 -13.10 1.35 9.71
CA GLY A 19 -13.33 2.54 8.89
C GLY A 19 -12.19 2.93 7.95
N VAL A 20 -11.10 2.15 7.85
CA VAL A 20 -9.96 2.44 6.96
C VAL A 20 -9.84 1.39 5.86
N HIS A 21 -9.71 1.84 4.61
CA HIS A 21 -9.54 0.96 3.46
C HIS A 21 -8.06 0.62 3.23
N ASP A 22 -7.69 -0.65 3.43
CA ASP A 22 -6.33 -1.12 3.17
C ASP A 22 -6.08 -1.37 1.67
N VAL A 23 -5.00 -0.78 1.16
CA VAL A 23 -4.48 -1.03 -0.19
C VAL A 23 -3.13 -1.72 -0.06
N VAL A 24 -3.10 -2.99 -0.44
CA VAL A 24 -1.88 -3.81 -0.41
C VAL A 24 -1.26 -3.84 -1.80
N VAL A 25 -0.05 -3.32 -1.91
CA VAL A 25 0.77 -3.22 -3.13
C VAL A 25 2.24 -3.10 -2.72
N HIS A 26 3.19 -3.48 -3.57
CA HIS A 26 4.60 -3.22 -3.26
C HIS A 26 4.94 -1.76 -3.48
N GLY A 27 5.84 -1.23 -2.66
CA GLY A 27 6.52 0.04 -2.90
C GLY A 27 8.02 -0.11 -2.73
N THR A 28 8.78 0.73 -3.41
CA THR A 28 10.25 0.73 -3.40
C THR A 28 10.81 1.97 -2.70
N PRO A 29 12.07 1.95 -2.25
CA PRO A 29 12.77 3.15 -1.80
C PRO A 29 12.87 4.26 -2.86
N ASP A 30 12.75 3.91 -4.14
CA ASP A 30 12.83 4.82 -5.27
C ASP A 30 11.46 5.47 -5.61
N ASN A 31 10.51 5.44 -4.67
CA ASN A 31 9.16 6.00 -4.83
C ASN A 31 8.40 5.46 -6.03
N VAL A 32 8.39 4.13 -6.21
CA VAL A 32 7.60 3.45 -7.24
C VAL A 32 6.71 2.38 -6.63
N PHE A 33 5.47 2.24 -7.12
CA PHE A 33 4.63 1.08 -6.82
C PHE A 33 4.91 -0.06 -7.80
N ILE A 34 4.85 -1.30 -7.31
CA ILE A 34 5.04 -2.48 -8.14
C ILE A 34 3.87 -3.46 -7.97
N ALA A 35 3.29 -3.89 -9.09
CA ALA A 35 2.32 -4.98 -9.11
C ALA A 35 3.05 -6.33 -9.03
N GLY A 36 2.89 -7.02 -7.91
CA GLY A 36 3.41 -8.38 -7.73
C GLY A 36 2.55 -9.41 -8.43
N HIS A 37 3.15 -10.33 -9.19
CA HIS A 37 2.46 -11.40 -9.88
C HIS A 37 3.23 -12.72 -9.78
N VAL A 38 2.57 -13.81 -10.12
CA VAL A 38 3.17 -15.15 -10.23
C VAL A 38 3.02 -15.60 -11.68
N ASN A 39 4.12 -16.03 -12.31
CA ASN A 39 4.09 -16.56 -13.67
C ASN A 39 3.60 -18.02 -13.70
N PRO A 40 3.33 -18.62 -14.88
CA PRO A 40 2.87 -20.01 -14.99
C PRO A 40 3.80 -21.05 -14.36
N ALA A 41 5.09 -20.73 -14.18
CA ALA A 41 6.08 -21.58 -13.53
C ALA A 41 6.08 -21.44 -11.99
N GLY A 42 5.14 -20.68 -11.41
CA GLY A 42 5.04 -20.46 -9.97
C GLY A 42 6.04 -19.46 -9.40
N VAL A 43 6.76 -18.72 -10.25
CA VAL A 43 7.78 -17.76 -9.83
C VAL A 43 7.15 -16.39 -9.60
N ALA A 44 7.29 -15.88 -8.37
CA ALA A 44 6.89 -14.53 -8.01
C ALA A 44 7.80 -13.49 -8.70
N LYS A 45 7.17 -12.46 -9.25
CA LYS A 45 7.83 -11.38 -9.98
C LYS A 45 7.25 -10.04 -9.52
N THR A 46 8.14 -9.10 -9.25
CA THR A 46 7.84 -7.73 -8.83
C THR A 46 8.58 -6.79 -9.77
N THR A 47 8.18 -6.79 -11.04
CA THR A 47 8.86 -6.07 -12.12
C THR A 47 7.94 -5.11 -12.88
N TYR A 48 6.64 -5.13 -12.61
CA TYR A 48 5.69 -4.25 -13.28
C TYR A 48 5.44 -3.04 -12.40
N GLU A 49 6.11 -1.96 -12.71
CA GLU A 49 5.85 -0.66 -12.11
C GLU A 49 4.42 -0.21 -12.47
N ILE A 50 3.75 0.41 -11.51
CA ILE A 50 2.44 1.01 -11.70
C ILE A 50 2.43 2.42 -11.11
N SER A 51 1.66 3.30 -11.72
CA SER A 51 1.54 4.68 -11.27
C SER A 51 0.61 4.81 -10.05
N PRO A 52 0.72 5.90 -9.27
CA PRO A 52 -0.29 6.24 -8.26
C PRO A 52 -1.70 6.28 -8.83
N HIS A 53 -1.88 6.79 -10.06
CA HIS A 53 -3.17 6.82 -10.73
C HIS A 53 -3.76 5.42 -10.94
N GLN A 54 -2.95 4.43 -11.36
CA GLN A 54 -3.42 3.04 -11.47
C GLN A 54 -3.83 2.46 -10.10
N VAL A 55 -3.18 2.88 -9.01
CA VAL A 55 -3.61 2.54 -7.65
C VAL A 55 -4.95 3.18 -7.31
N VAL A 56 -5.14 4.47 -7.61
CA VAL A 56 -6.40 5.19 -7.40
C VAL A 56 -7.54 4.53 -8.17
N GLU A 57 -7.35 4.23 -9.45
CA GLU A 57 -8.35 3.56 -10.27
C GLU A 57 -8.71 2.18 -9.70
N SER A 58 -7.75 1.45 -9.13
CA SER A 58 -8.05 0.18 -8.47
C SER A 58 -8.90 0.34 -7.20
N ILE A 59 -8.74 1.45 -6.47
CA ILE A 59 -9.53 1.75 -5.28
C ILE A 59 -10.94 2.15 -5.69
N ARG A 60 -11.09 3.05 -6.66
CA ARG A 60 -12.40 3.50 -7.19
C ARG A 60 -13.22 2.35 -7.78
N ASN A 61 -12.55 1.40 -8.43
CA ASN A 61 -13.21 0.23 -9.02
C ASN A 61 -13.44 -0.91 -8.01
N ASN A 62 -13.04 -0.77 -6.75
CA ASN A 62 -13.31 -1.75 -5.71
C ASN A 62 -14.71 -1.51 -5.11
N PRO A 63 -15.69 -2.42 -5.30
CA PRO A 63 -17.04 -2.23 -4.78
C PRO A 63 -17.12 -2.19 -3.24
N ASN A 64 -16.06 -2.61 -2.55
CA ASN A 64 -15.96 -2.55 -1.09
C ASN A 64 -15.35 -1.23 -0.58
N TYR A 65 -14.93 -0.32 -1.45
CA TYR A 65 -14.52 1.02 -1.05
C TYR A 65 -15.71 1.99 -1.18
N THR A 66 -16.28 2.36 -0.05
CA THR A 66 -17.44 3.26 0.03
C THR A 66 -17.03 4.69 0.42
N GLY A 67 -15.77 5.06 0.21
CA GLY A 67 -15.16 6.29 0.70
C GLY A 67 -14.46 6.14 2.05
N GLY A 68 -13.92 7.24 2.56
CA GLY A 68 -13.20 7.29 3.84
C GLY A 68 -11.67 7.19 3.71
N PRO A 69 -10.96 7.13 4.85
CA PRO A 69 -9.50 7.08 4.86
C PRO A 69 -8.96 5.79 4.24
N ILE A 70 -7.79 5.90 3.63
CA ILE A 70 -7.06 4.81 2.97
C ILE A 70 -5.76 4.55 3.72
N ARG A 71 -5.35 3.29 3.86
CA ARG A 71 -4.01 2.93 4.36
C ARG A 71 -3.26 2.14 3.31
N LEU A 72 -2.11 2.67 2.89
CA LEU A 72 -1.20 1.99 2.00
C LEU A 72 -0.34 1.00 2.79
N VAL A 73 -0.66 -0.28 2.64
CA VAL A 73 0.17 -1.39 3.12
C VAL A 73 1.26 -1.64 2.07
N SER A 74 2.13 -0.64 1.90
CA SER A 74 3.12 -0.55 0.82
C SER A 74 4.39 0.11 1.32
N CYS A 75 5.50 -0.62 1.31
CA CYS A 75 6.81 -0.15 1.76
C CYS A 75 7.16 1.23 1.16
N HIS A 76 7.72 2.12 1.98
CA HIS A 76 8.23 3.44 1.56
C HIS A 76 7.21 4.39 0.92
N SER A 77 5.92 4.05 0.83
CA SER A 77 4.94 4.89 0.12
C SER A 77 4.68 6.24 0.78
N GLY A 78 5.07 6.42 2.06
CA GLY A 78 5.10 7.70 2.76
C GLY A 78 6.50 8.31 2.90
N ALA A 79 7.52 7.79 2.22
CA ALA A 79 8.90 8.24 2.31
C ALA A 79 9.22 9.39 1.34
N GLY A 80 10.28 10.13 1.65
CA GLY A 80 10.78 11.20 0.78
C GLY A 80 9.97 12.49 0.80
N ALA A 81 10.43 13.45 -0.03
CA ALA A 81 9.83 14.77 -0.21
C ALA A 81 8.57 14.72 -1.08
N GLU A 82 8.55 13.86 -2.10
CA GLU A 82 7.43 13.62 -3.01
C GLU A 82 6.89 12.19 -2.81
N PRO A 83 6.19 11.90 -1.70
CA PRO A 83 5.74 10.55 -1.39
C PRO A 83 4.58 10.13 -2.30
N LEU A 84 4.61 8.87 -2.74
CA LEU A 84 3.54 8.23 -3.51
C LEU A 84 2.15 8.43 -2.88
N ALA A 85 2.08 8.39 -1.55
CA ALA A 85 0.85 8.57 -0.80
C ALA A 85 0.19 9.94 -0.99
N GLN A 86 0.97 11.00 -1.24
CA GLN A 86 0.41 12.33 -1.48
C GLN A 86 -0.34 12.38 -2.81
N SER A 87 0.19 11.77 -3.88
CA SER A 87 -0.51 11.66 -5.16
C SER A 87 -1.82 10.90 -5.02
N VAL A 88 -1.82 9.79 -4.27
CA VAL A 88 -3.04 9.02 -3.99
C VAL A 88 -4.04 9.85 -3.18
N ALA A 89 -3.58 10.58 -2.15
CA ALA A 89 -4.46 11.42 -1.32
C ALA A 89 -5.14 12.52 -2.13
N ASN A 90 -4.37 13.23 -2.95
CA ASN A 90 -4.87 14.29 -3.82
C ASN A 90 -5.93 13.76 -4.79
N GLU A 91 -5.68 12.64 -5.45
CA GLU A 91 -6.60 12.12 -6.45
C GLU A 91 -7.84 11.44 -5.83
N MET A 92 -7.68 10.77 -4.69
CA MET A 92 -8.83 10.17 -3.98
C MET A 92 -9.69 11.19 -3.25
N GLY A 93 -9.18 12.40 -2.99
CA GLY A 93 -9.86 13.39 -2.14
C GLY A 93 -10.08 12.88 -0.71
N ALA A 94 -9.21 11.97 -0.23
CA ALA A 94 -9.33 11.35 1.08
C ALA A 94 -7.98 11.26 1.83
N PRO A 95 -7.99 11.22 3.17
CA PRO A 95 -6.77 11.00 3.94
C PRO A 95 -6.11 9.65 3.61
N VAL A 96 -4.79 9.65 3.42
CA VAL A 96 -3.99 8.45 3.16
C VAL A 96 -2.93 8.25 4.24
N TYR A 97 -2.92 7.09 4.88
CA TYR A 97 -1.88 6.64 5.80
C TYR A 97 -0.84 5.84 5.04
N ALA A 98 0.44 6.14 5.19
CA ALA A 98 1.51 5.39 4.52
C ALA A 98 2.79 5.31 5.35
N PRO A 99 3.55 4.19 5.27
CA PRO A 99 4.76 3.98 6.04
C PRO A 99 5.95 4.72 5.42
N THR A 100 6.81 5.29 6.26
CA THR A 100 8.05 5.95 5.83
C THR A 100 9.19 4.99 5.48
N ASN A 101 9.01 3.68 5.72
CA ASN A 101 10.02 2.68 5.44
C ASN A 101 9.40 1.36 4.98
N ARG A 102 10.25 0.34 4.80
CA ARG A 102 9.84 -1.05 4.65
C ARG A 102 8.93 -1.44 5.81
N MET A 103 7.85 -2.13 5.49
CA MET A 103 6.92 -2.65 6.49
C MET A 103 6.55 -4.09 6.18
N GLY A 104 6.12 -4.85 7.18
CA GLY A 104 5.62 -6.19 6.99
C GLY A 104 5.02 -6.81 8.23
N VAL A 105 4.64 -8.06 8.07
CA VAL A 105 4.18 -8.97 9.13
C VAL A 105 5.02 -10.24 9.07
N ASP A 106 5.12 -10.98 10.18
CA ASP A 106 5.70 -12.32 10.14
C ASP A 106 4.71 -13.27 9.45
N ARG A 107 5.18 -13.96 8.41
CA ARG A 107 4.38 -14.88 7.59
C ARG A 107 3.95 -16.14 8.34
N LYS A 108 4.65 -16.48 9.44
CA LYS A 108 4.37 -17.66 10.26
C LYS A 108 3.33 -17.41 11.35
N LEU A 109 3.03 -16.15 11.62
CA LEU A 109 2.07 -15.74 12.65
C LEU A 109 0.71 -15.39 12.02
N GLY A 110 -0.30 -15.24 12.87
CA GLY A 110 -1.66 -14.84 12.49
C GLY A 110 -1.78 -13.34 12.21
N THR A 111 -2.96 -12.78 12.48
CA THR A 111 -3.21 -11.34 12.32
C THR A 111 -2.33 -10.51 13.26
N GLN A 112 -1.66 -9.50 12.72
CA GLN A 112 -0.63 -8.69 13.37
C GLN A 112 -0.78 -7.21 13.00
N ASP A 113 -0.38 -6.33 13.90
CA ASP A 113 -0.07 -4.97 13.52
C ASP A 113 1.26 -4.97 12.75
N PRO A 114 1.32 -4.36 11.55
CA PRO A 114 2.53 -4.37 10.74
C PRO A 114 3.64 -3.57 11.42
N VAL A 115 4.85 -4.11 11.38
CA VAL A 115 6.06 -3.43 11.87
C VAL A 115 6.67 -2.63 10.74
N ILE A 116 7.11 -1.41 11.03
CA ILE A 116 7.88 -0.57 10.11
C ILE A 116 9.35 -0.62 10.54
N ASP A 117 10.22 -1.01 9.62
CA ASP A 117 11.65 -1.19 9.87
C ASP A 117 12.36 0.15 10.17
N LYS A 118 13.52 0.05 10.83
CA LYS A 118 14.48 1.17 11.03
C LYS A 118 13.88 2.42 11.69
N GLY A 119 12.94 2.25 12.62
CA GLY A 119 12.28 3.36 13.30
C GLY A 119 11.36 4.18 12.40
N GLY A 120 10.98 3.62 11.24
CA GLY A 120 9.94 4.23 10.41
C GLY A 120 8.60 4.27 11.13
N TYR A 121 7.71 5.10 10.60
CA TYR A 121 6.42 5.41 11.22
C TYR A 121 5.38 5.65 10.13
N TRP A 122 4.11 5.66 10.52
CA TRP A 122 3.00 6.01 9.64
C TRP A 122 2.90 7.54 9.53
N ARG A 123 2.89 8.05 8.30
CA ARG A 123 2.51 9.44 8.00
C ARG A 123 1.09 9.49 7.49
N ILE A 124 0.39 10.58 7.78
CA ILE A 124 -0.90 10.91 7.18
C ILE A 124 -0.69 11.99 6.11
N PHE A 125 -1.31 11.78 4.96
CA PHE A 125 -1.33 12.69 3.83
C PHE A 125 -2.77 13.13 3.63
N LEU A 126 -3.01 14.44 3.74
CA LEU A 126 -4.31 15.03 3.47
C LEU A 126 -4.34 15.49 2.00
N PRO A 127 -5.51 15.44 1.33
CA PRO A 127 -5.65 16.03 0.01
C PRO A 127 -5.27 17.51 0.05
N ILE A 128 -4.42 17.93 -0.87
CA ILE A 128 -4.14 19.35 -1.09
C ILE A 128 -5.12 19.81 -2.16
N THR A 129 -6.06 20.68 -1.76
CA THR A 129 -6.98 21.35 -2.68
C THR A 129 -6.42 22.72 -3.00
N ASP A 130 -6.29 23.03 -4.28
CA ASP A 130 -6.11 24.41 -4.76
C ASP A 130 -7.40 25.24 -4.55
#